data_AF-A0A8C8AB47-F1
#
_entry.id   AF-A0A8C8AB47-F1
#
_cell.length_a   1.000
_cell.length_b   1.000
_cell.length_c   1.000
_cell.angle_alpha   90.00
_cell.angle_beta   90.00
_cell.angle_gamma   90.00
#
_symmetry.space_group_name_H-M   'P 1'
#
loop_
_entity.id
_entity.type
_entity.pdbx_description
1 polymer ?
#
loop_
_entity_poly.entity_id
_entity_poly.type
_entity_poly.pdbx_seq_one_letter_code
_entity_poly.pdbx_strand_id
1 'polypeptide(L)'
;DQKWHDKQYKKAHLGTALKANPFGGASHAKGIVLEKVGVEAKQPNSAIRKCVRVQLIKNGKKITAFVPNDGCLNFIEENDEVLVAGFGRKGHAVGDIPGVLFFSKAVELL
;
A
#
# COMPACT_ATOMS: atom_id res chain seq x y z
N ASP A 1 -35.26 2.11 1.44
CA ASP A 1 -34.28 2.15 2.57
C ASP A 1 -33.35 0.95 2.67
N GLN A 2 -33.78 -0.29 2.37
CA GLN A 2 -32.93 -1.50 2.48
C GLN A 2 -31.62 -1.46 1.66
N LYS A 3 -31.57 -0.74 0.53
CA LYS A 3 -30.36 -0.61 -0.33
C LYS A 3 -29.16 0.02 0.39
N TRP A 4 -29.38 0.85 1.41
CA TRP A 4 -28.29 1.47 2.18
C TRP A 4 -27.56 0.49 3.13
N HIS A 5 -28.15 -0.67 3.41
CA HIS A 5 -27.51 -1.74 4.18
C HIS A 5 -26.51 -2.54 3.34
N ASP A 6 -26.60 -2.49 2.01
CA ASP A 6 -25.62 -3.10 1.13
C ASP A 6 -24.30 -2.30 1.17
N LYS A 7 -23.22 -2.97 1.59
CA LYS A 7 -21.88 -2.39 1.71
C LYS A 7 -21.33 -1.88 0.38
N GLN A 8 -21.61 -2.55 -0.74
CA GLN A 8 -21.14 -2.14 -2.06
C GLN A 8 -21.88 -0.89 -2.51
N TYR A 9 -23.20 -0.90 -2.41
CA TYR A 9 -24.04 0.25 -2.74
C TYR A 9 -23.66 1.48 -1.92
N LYS A 10 -23.49 1.30 -0.60
CA LYS A 10 -23.06 2.35 0.33
C LYS A 10 -21.68 2.92 -0.03
N LYS A 11 -20.70 2.09 -0.36
CA LYS A 11 -19.33 2.53 -0.70
C LYS A 11 -19.27 3.29 -2.03
N ALA A 12 -20.11 2.93 -3.01
CA ALA A 12 -20.21 3.62 -4.28
C ALA A 12 -20.87 5.00 -4.11
N HIS A 13 -21.99 5.09 -3.39
CA HIS A 13 -22.78 6.32 -3.27
C HIS A 13 -22.19 7.33 -2.25
N LEU A 14 -21.39 6.88 -1.28
CA LEU A 14 -20.69 7.77 -0.34
C LEU A 14 -19.38 8.35 -0.90
N GLY A 15 -18.93 7.93 -2.08
CA GLY A 15 -17.67 8.40 -2.67
C GLY A 15 -16.43 8.05 -1.83
N THR A 16 -16.51 7.01 -0.99
CA THR A 16 -15.42 6.62 -0.07
C THR A 16 -14.14 6.25 -0.83
N ALA A 17 -14.27 5.75 -2.07
CA ALA A 17 -13.14 5.44 -2.95
C ALA A 17 -12.31 6.67 -3.36
N LEU A 18 -12.90 7.86 -3.38
CA LEU A 18 -12.23 9.10 -3.74
C LEU A 18 -11.69 9.83 -2.50
N LYS A 19 -12.46 9.84 -1.41
CA LYS A 19 -12.09 10.58 -0.19
C LYS A 19 -11.09 9.82 0.71
N ALA A 20 -11.36 8.53 0.97
CA ALA A 20 -10.60 7.76 1.95
C ALA A 20 -9.42 6.98 1.35
N ASN A 21 -9.48 6.62 0.07
CA ASN A 21 -8.40 5.85 -0.56
C ASN A 21 -7.15 6.74 -0.74
N PRO A 22 -5.96 6.32 -0.27
CA PRO A 22 -4.71 7.02 -0.55
C PRO A 22 -4.43 7.21 -2.04
N PHE A 23 -4.93 6.31 -2.90
CA PHE A 23 -4.77 6.41 -4.36
C PHE A 23 -5.84 7.25 -5.06
N GLY A 24 -6.86 7.72 -4.36
CA GLY A 24 -7.92 8.54 -4.98
C GLY A 24 -8.65 7.84 -6.13
N GLY A 25 -8.81 6.52 -6.06
CA GLY A 25 -9.48 5.71 -7.10
C GLY A 25 -8.57 5.17 -8.21
N ALA A 26 -7.30 5.60 -8.27
CA ALA A 26 -6.33 5.04 -9.22
C ALA A 26 -5.86 3.63 -8.82
N SER A 27 -5.46 2.82 -9.80
CA SER A 27 -4.89 1.49 -9.59
C SER A 27 -3.46 1.53 -9.04
N HIS A 28 -2.67 2.53 -9.48
CA HIS A 28 -1.28 2.74 -9.10
C HIS A 28 -1.04 4.19 -8.68
N ALA A 29 0.05 4.41 -7.94
CA ALA A 29 0.52 5.74 -7.61
C ALA A 29 2.05 5.76 -7.53
N LYS A 30 2.64 6.84 -8.03
CA LYS A 30 4.06 7.13 -7.83
C LYS A 30 4.27 7.73 -6.44
N GLY A 31 5.35 7.36 -5.78
CA GLY A 31 5.74 7.91 -4.49
C GLY A 31 7.26 7.92 -4.30
N ILE A 32 7.70 8.67 -3.30
CA ILE A 32 9.09 8.83 -2.91
C ILE A 32 9.33 8.04 -1.62
N VAL A 33 10.41 7.28 -1.54
CA VAL A 33 10.78 6.50 -0.35
C VAL A 33 11.28 7.43 0.74
N LEU A 34 10.76 7.27 1.96
CA LEU A 34 11.19 8.02 3.14
C LEU A 34 12.17 7.22 4.00
N GLU A 35 11.76 6.03 4.43
CA GLU A 35 12.55 5.18 5.33
C GLU A 35 12.22 3.69 5.10
N LYS A 36 13.20 2.83 5.42
CA LYS A 36 13.04 1.37 5.41
C LYS A 36 12.49 0.92 6.77
N VAL A 37 11.46 0.08 6.76
CA VAL A 37 10.78 -0.39 7.98
C VAL A 37 10.67 -1.91 7.97
N GLY A 38 11.11 -2.56 9.05
CA GLY A 38 10.80 -3.96 9.32
C GLY A 38 9.48 -4.08 10.07
N VAL A 39 8.47 -4.72 9.48
CA VAL A 39 7.19 -5.00 10.15
C VAL A 39 7.18 -6.44 10.62
N GLU A 40 6.89 -6.65 11.90
CA GLU A 40 6.73 -8.00 12.45
C GLU A 40 5.45 -8.67 11.92
N ALA A 41 5.57 -9.94 11.54
CA ALA A 41 4.44 -10.74 11.12
C ALA A 41 3.45 -10.95 12.28
N LYS A 42 2.16 -11.08 11.96
CA LYS A 42 1.17 -11.51 12.94
C LYS A 42 1.45 -12.95 13.39
N GLN A 43 1.31 -13.17 14.70
CA GLN A 43 1.27 -14.51 15.30
C GLN A 43 0.23 -15.37 14.55
N PRO A 44 0.51 -16.65 14.24
CA PRO A 44 1.54 -17.55 14.78
C PRO A 44 2.89 -17.57 14.03
N ASN A 45 3.06 -16.74 12.99
CA ASN A 45 4.27 -16.73 12.19
C ASN A 45 5.37 -15.88 12.84
N SER A 46 6.63 -16.29 12.70
CA SER A 46 7.80 -15.49 13.11
C SER A 46 8.62 -15.12 11.88
N ALA A 47 8.43 -13.87 11.42
CA ALA A 47 9.16 -13.31 10.30
C ALA A 47 9.15 -11.78 10.35
N ILE A 48 10.24 -11.15 9.90
CA ILE A 48 10.29 -9.71 9.68
C ILE A 48 10.01 -9.44 8.20
N ARG A 49 8.92 -8.72 7.94
CA ARG A 49 8.48 -8.35 6.59
C ARG A 49 9.13 -7.03 6.22
N LYS A 50 9.97 -7.06 5.18
CA LYS A 50 10.68 -5.88 4.66
C LYS A 50 9.67 -4.94 4.01
N CYS A 51 9.49 -3.77 4.60
CA CYS A 51 8.59 -2.73 4.12
C CYS A 51 9.34 -1.42 3.95
N VAL A 52 8.74 -0.48 3.23
CA VAL A 52 9.23 0.88 3.05
C VAL A 52 8.10 1.85 3.30
N ARG A 53 8.41 3.00 3.90
CA ARG A 53 7.47 4.12 3.96
C ARG A 53 7.65 4.97 2.73
N VAL A 54 6.54 5.27 2.08
CA VAL A 54 6.50 6.01 0.82
C VAL A 54 5.56 7.18 0.98
N GLN A 55 5.97 8.35 0.51
CA GLN A 55 5.12 9.51 0.37
C GLN A 55 4.62 9.60 -1.07
N LEU A 56 3.30 9.58 -1.26
CA LEU A 56 2.72 9.71 -2.59
C LEU A 56 2.91 11.13 -3.13
N ILE A 57 3.47 11.27 -4.34
CA ILE A 57 3.75 12.57 -4.95
C ILE A 57 2.45 13.35 -5.20
N LYS A 58 1.41 12.68 -5.68
CA LYS A 58 0.12 13.31 -6.01
C LYS A 58 -0.65 13.90 -4.83
N ASN A 59 -0.53 13.28 -3.64
CA ASN A 59 -1.40 13.56 -2.50
C ASN A 59 -0.64 13.96 -1.22
N GLY A 60 0.70 13.83 -1.20
CA GLY A 60 1.53 14.01 -0.01
C GLY A 60 1.28 13.00 1.11
N LYS A 61 0.36 12.04 0.93
CA LYS A 61 0.00 11.05 1.94
C LYS A 61 1.13 10.02 2.11
N LYS A 62 1.50 9.76 3.37
CA LYS A 62 2.46 8.73 3.74
C LYS A 62 1.77 7.38 3.85
N ILE A 63 2.33 6.37 3.20
CA ILE A 63 1.83 4.99 3.19
C ILE A 63 2.98 4.02 3.47
N THR A 64 2.66 2.85 4.00
CA THR A 64 3.62 1.75 4.11
C THR A 64 3.39 0.78 2.95
N ALA A 65 4.45 0.46 2.22
CA ALA A 65 4.44 -0.50 1.12
C ALA A 65 5.35 -1.70 1.44
N PHE A 66 4.90 -2.89 1.07
CA PHE A 66 5.70 -4.10 1.17
C PHE A 66 6.63 -4.23 -0.04
N VAL A 67 7.87 -4.65 0.18
CA VAL A 67 8.84 -4.93 -0.88
C VAL A 67 8.81 -6.44 -1.19
N PRO A 68 8.41 -6.84 -2.40
CA PRO A 68 8.39 -8.25 -2.79
C PRO A 68 9.80 -8.78 -3.06
N ASN A 69 9.95 -10.10 -2.96
CA ASN A 69 11.18 -10.88 -3.20
C ASN A 69 12.31 -10.62 -2.19
N ASP A 70 13.16 -11.63 -2.01
CA ASP A 70 14.34 -11.52 -1.14
C ASP A 70 15.43 -10.68 -1.80
N GLY A 71 16.13 -9.87 -0.99
CA GLY A 71 17.21 -8.99 -1.44
C GLY A 71 16.76 -7.65 -2.04
N CYS A 72 15.48 -7.46 -2.36
CA CYS A 72 14.99 -6.23 -2.99
C CYS A 72 15.09 -4.95 -2.13
N LEU A 73 15.29 -5.09 -0.82
CA LEU A 73 15.53 -3.95 0.07
C LEU A 73 16.88 -3.26 -0.18
N ASN A 74 17.83 -3.96 -0.80
CA ASN A 74 19.15 -3.42 -1.13
C ASN A 74 19.12 -2.50 -2.35
N PHE A 75 18.14 -2.67 -3.24
CA PHE A 75 18.00 -1.87 -4.46
C PHE A 75 17.21 -0.57 -4.28
N ILE A 76 16.63 -0.35 -3.11
CA ILE A 76 15.82 0.83 -2.82
C ILE A 76 16.61 1.70 -1.86
N GLU A 77 16.87 2.96 -2.22
CA GLU A 77 17.45 3.95 -1.32
C GLU A 77 16.40 4.96 -0.84
N GLU A 78 16.80 5.79 0.13
CA GLU A 78 15.96 6.90 0.58
C GLU A 78 15.89 7.97 -0.52
N ASN A 79 14.70 8.56 -0.70
CA ASN A 79 14.37 9.52 -1.76
C ASN A 79 14.22 8.94 -3.18
N ASP A 80 14.33 7.62 -3.36
CA ASP A 80 14.04 6.98 -4.66
C ASP A 80 12.57 7.08 -5.04
N GLU A 81 12.31 7.15 -6.34
CA GLU A 81 10.97 7.05 -6.90
C GLU A 81 10.54 5.58 -7.02
N VAL A 82 9.38 5.26 -6.47
CA VAL A 82 8.79 3.93 -6.54
C VAL A 82 7.36 3.98 -7.07
N LEU A 83 6.95 2.93 -7.78
CA LEU A 83 5.57 2.74 -8.18
C LEU A 83 4.88 1.84 -7.16
N VAL A 84 3.82 2.36 -6.54
CA VAL A 84 3.05 1.65 -5.54
C VAL A 84 1.72 1.19 -6.12
N ALA A 85 1.38 -0.07 -5.84
CA ALA A 85 0.14 -0.71 -6.26
C ALA A 85 -0.59 -1.30 -5.04
N GLY A 86 -1.91 -1.48 -5.16
CA GLY A 86 -2.70 -2.14 -4.12
C GLY A 86 -2.63 -3.66 -4.25
N PHE A 87 -2.71 -4.38 -3.13
CA PHE A 87 -2.66 -5.85 -3.12
C PHE A 87 -3.94 -6.57 -3.63
N GLY A 88 -4.87 -5.87 -4.28
CA GLY A 88 -6.09 -6.49 -4.83
C GLY A 88 -7.18 -6.89 -3.83
N ARG A 89 -6.94 -6.84 -2.50
CA ARG A 89 -7.97 -7.16 -1.48
C ARG A 89 -8.88 -5.97 -1.12
N LYS A 90 -9.27 -5.15 -2.09
CA LYS A 90 -10.22 -4.02 -1.93
C LYS A 90 -9.89 -3.02 -0.78
N GLY A 91 -8.61 -2.86 -0.45
CA GLY A 91 -8.13 -1.97 0.64
C GLY A 91 -7.89 -2.69 1.97
N HIS A 92 -7.80 -4.01 1.98
CA HIS A 92 -7.42 -4.81 3.15
C HIS A 92 -5.97 -5.30 3.06
N ALA A 93 -5.35 -5.46 4.22
CA ALA A 93 -4.00 -6.01 4.33
C ALA A 93 -3.99 -7.47 3.90
N VAL A 94 -2.83 -7.93 3.42
CA VAL A 94 -2.68 -9.28 2.88
C VAL A 94 -1.87 -10.15 3.81
N GLY A 95 -2.38 -11.36 4.02
CA GLY A 95 -1.73 -12.40 4.81
C GLY A 95 -1.46 -11.98 6.25
N ASP A 96 -0.23 -12.23 6.66
CA ASP A 96 0.33 -12.03 7.99
C ASP A 96 0.89 -10.62 8.22
N ILE A 97 0.80 -9.72 7.23
CA ILE A 97 1.39 -8.38 7.33
C ILE A 97 0.35 -7.39 7.90
N PRO A 98 0.49 -6.92 9.14
CA PRO A 98 -0.44 -5.95 9.71
C PRO A 98 -0.27 -4.57 9.06
N GLY A 99 -1.39 -3.92 8.71
CA GLY A 99 -1.39 -2.51 8.30
C GLY A 99 -0.80 -2.18 6.94
N VAL A 100 -0.21 -3.15 6.23
CA VAL A 100 0.37 -2.95 4.90
C VAL A 100 -0.65 -3.32 3.82
N LEU A 101 -1.17 -2.28 3.16
CA LEU A 101 -2.26 -2.39 2.16
C LEU A 101 -1.74 -2.32 0.72
N PHE A 102 -0.46 -2.02 0.56
CA PHE A 102 0.17 -1.71 -0.70
C PHE A 102 1.48 -2.48 -0.87
N PHE A 103 1.83 -2.80 -2.12
CA PHE A 103 3.15 -3.31 -2.45
C PHE A 103 3.84 -2.33 -3.40
N SER A 104 5.14 -2.13 -3.21
CA SER A 104 5.95 -1.36 -4.12
C SER A 104 6.49 -2.28 -5.21
N LYS A 105 6.34 -1.87 -6.46
CA LYS A 105 7.26 -2.29 -7.51
C LYS A 105 8.35 -1.23 -7.54
N ALA A 106 9.58 -1.61 -7.21
CA ALA A 106 10.72 -0.82 -7.64
C ALA A 106 10.61 -0.77 -9.17
N VAL A 107 10.39 0.43 -9.72
CA VAL A 107 10.49 0.60 -11.16
C VAL A 107 11.98 0.61 -11.41
N GLU A 108 12.49 -0.52 -11.86
CA GLU A 108 13.65 -0.51 -12.73
C GLU A 108 13.25 0.36 -13.92
N LEU A 109 13.80 1.58 -13.96
CA LEU A 109 13.84 2.37 -15.19
C LEU A 109 14.63 1.53 -16.19
N LEU A 110 13.91 0.78 -17.04
CA LEU A 110 14.41 0.49 -18.38
C LEU A 110 14.28 1.75 -19.23
#